data_AF-A0A938Q8D5-F1
#
_entry.id   AF-A0A938Q8D5-F1
#
_cell.length_a   1.000
_cell.length_b   1.000
_cell.length_c   1.000
_cell.angle_alpha   90.00
_cell.angle_beta   90.00
_cell.angle_gamma   90.00
#
_symmetry.space_group_name_H-M   'P 1'
#
loop_
_entity.id
_entity.type
_entity.pdbx_description
1 polymer ?
#
loop_
_entity_poly.entity_id
_entity_poly.type
_entity_poly.pdbx_seq_one_letter_code
_entity_poly.pdbx_strand_id
1 'polypeptide(L)'
;MVAAKIPAFPYDDDAYAYEGDALRKAWDRLHRGDREPFPADARLQSAWRAFHRGEFAEAIAQGAKLKSAGSKVATKAAAKGGEGERKPEAAPTQEAVIFASLLRGVHW
;
A
#
# COMPACT_ATOMS: atom_id res chain seq x y z
N MET A 1 -29.88 -2.83 -23.18
CA MET A 1 -28.85 -1.77 -23.12
C MET A 1 -27.49 -2.43 -23.35
N VAL A 2 -26.82 -2.14 -24.47
CA VAL A 2 -25.45 -2.64 -24.70
C VAL A 2 -24.51 -1.70 -23.95
N ALA A 3 -23.73 -2.21 -23.00
CA ALA A 3 -22.73 -1.42 -22.29
C ALA A 3 -21.67 -0.93 -23.29
N ALA A 4 -21.47 0.39 -23.37
CA ALA A 4 -20.40 0.96 -24.17
C ALA A 4 -19.05 0.47 -23.66
N LYS A 5 -18.21 -0.06 -24.56
CA LYS A 5 -16.83 -0.43 -24.24
C LYS A 5 -16.04 0.86 -24.01
N ILE A 6 -15.67 1.13 -22.76
CA ILE A 6 -14.78 2.25 -22.44
C ILE A 6 -13.39 1.93 -23.03
N PRO A 7 -12.82 2.79 -23.88
CA PRO A 7 -11.46 2.59 -24.39
C PRO A 7 -10.45 2.72 -23.24
N ALA A 8 -9.40 1.90 -23.28
CA ALA A 8 -8.33 1.98 -22.29
C ALA A 8 -7.68 3.38 -22.35
N PHE A 9 -7.29 3.89 -21.18
CA PHE A 9 -6.56 5.15 -21.08
C PHE A 9 -5.22 5.02 -21.84
N PRO A 10 -4.90 5.91 -22.79
CA PRO A 10 -3.83 5.69 -23.76
C PRO A 10 -2.44 6.16 -23.30
N TYR A 11 -2.23 6.36 -21.99
CA TYR A 11 -0.96 6.86 -21.45
C TYR A 11 -0.32 5.80 -20.56
N ASP A 12 0.99 5.59 -20.71
CA ASP A 12 1.76 4.59 -19.96
C ASP A 12 2.10 5.07 -18.54
N ASP A 13 2.07 4.13 -17.59
CA ASP A 13 2.47 4.37 -16.20
C ASP A 13 4.00 4.35 -15.99
N ASP A 14 4.76 3.94 -17.01
CA ASP A 14 6.23 3.81 -16.98
C ASP A 14 6.94 5.12 -16.61
N ALA A 15 6.32 6.26 -16.91
CA ALA A 15 6.81 7.59 -16.51
C ALA A 15 6.96 7.74 -14.98
N TYR A 16 6.26 6.91 -14.20
CA TYR A 16 6.28 6.89 -12.74
C TYR A 16 7.07 5.72 -12.15
N ALA A 17 7.78 4.93 -12.97
CA ALA A 17 8.57 3.81 -12.46
C ALA A 17 9.76 4.26 -11.58
N TYR A 18 10.38 5.40 -11.93
CA TYR A 18 11.51 6.00 -11.22
C TYR A 18 12.70 5.05 -11.01
N GLU A 19 13.01 4.23 -12.01
CA GLU A 19 14.14 3.29 -11.99
C GLU A 19 15.51 3.97 -11.88
N GLY A 20 16.47 3.27 -11.27
CA GLY A 20 17.82 3.77 -11.04
C GLY A 20 17.84 5.16 -10.37
N ASP A 21 18.54 6.11 -11.00
CA ASP A 21 18.71 7.48 -10.50
C ASP A 21 17.49 8.39 -10.72
N ALA A 22 16.46 7.94 -11.46
CA ALA A 22 15.29 8.77 -11.76
C ALA A 22 14.56 9.20 -10.48
N LEU A 23 14.45 8.31 -9.48
CA LEU A 23 13.86 8.63 -8.18
C LEU A 23 14.61 9.78 -7.50
N ARG A 24 15.94 9.74 -7.51
CA ARG A 24 16.79 10.78 -6.89
C ARG A 24 16.62 12.11 -7.60
N LYS A 25 16.62 12.12 -8.93
CA LYS A 25 16.45 13.35 -9.73
C LYS A 25 15.09 14.00 -9.51
N ALA A 26 14.04 13.20 -9.29
CA ALA A 26 12.68 13.70 -9.05
C ALA A 26 12.40 14.05 -7.58
N TRP A 27 13.28 13.67 -6.65
CA TRP A 27 13.00 13.64 -5.21
C TRP A 27 12.53 14.98 -4.65
N ASP A 28 13.27 16.06 -4.92
CA ASP A 28 12.94 17.40 -4.42
C ASP A 28 11.58 17.90 -4.91
N ARG A 29 11.18 17.50 -6.12
CA ARG A 29 9.86 17.83 -6.66
C ARG A 29 8.77 17.03 -5.95
N LEU A 30 9.00 15.73 -5.75
CA LEU A 30 8.04 14.80 -5.14
C LEU A 30 7.81 15.10 -3.65
N HIS A 31 8.84 15.58 -2.95
CA HIS A 31 8.86 15.81 -1.51
C HIS A 31 9.01 17.30 -1.13
N ARG A 32 8.60 18.21 -2.04
CA ARG A 32 8.67 19.66 -1.80
C ARG A 32 7.87 20.10 -0.57
N GLY A 33 6.74 19.44 -0.31
CA GLY A 33 5.80 19.79 0.77
C GLY A 33 6.16 19.19 2.12
N ASP A 34 6.71 17.97 2.16
CA ASP A 34 7.01 17.24 3.40
C ASP A 34 8.50 17.19 3.74
N ARG A 35 9.38 17.59 2.81
CA ARG A 35 10.84 17.67 2.99
C ARG A 35 11.46 16.34 3.46
N GLU A 36 10.94 15.22 2.96
CA GLU A 36 11.57 13.92 3.23
C GLU A 36 13.03 13.90 2.72
N PRO A 37 13.98 13.40 3.51
CA PRO A 37 15.35 13.21 3.05
C PRO A 37 15.44 12.01 2.10
N PHE A 38 16.27 12.10 1.05
CA PHE A 38 16.46 10.98 0.14
C PHE A 38 17.10 9.79 0.89
N PRO A 39 16.50 8.58 0.84
CA PRO A 39 16.98 7.44 1.61
C PRO A 39 18.24 6.81 1.01
N ALA A 40 19.22 6.48 1.86
CA ALA A 40 20.40 5.73 1.45
C ALA A 40 20.12 4.24 1.18
N ASP A 41 19.14 3.66 1.88
CA ASP A 41 18.75 2.25 1.74
C ASP A 41 17.93 2.03 0.45
N ALA A 42 18.43 1.16 -0.43
CA ALA A 42 17.76 0.78 -1.68
C ALA A 42 16.37 0.16 -1.46
N ARG A 43 16.14 -0.54 -0.35
CA ARG A 43 14.83 -1.11 0.00
C ARG A 43 13.82 -0.02 0.32
N LEU A 44 14.26 1.03 1.02
CA LEU A 44 13.42 2.18 1.31
C LEU A 44 13.13 2.97 0.03
N GLN A 45 14.11 3.08 -0.88
CA GLN A 45 13.88 3.66 -2.21
C GLN A 45 12.82 2.87 -2.99
N SER A 46 12.86 1.52 -2.97
CA SER A 46 11.83 0.70 -3.61
C SER A 46 10.44 0.94 -3.03
N ALA A 47 10.32 1.09 -1.71
CA ALA A 47 9.04 1.41 -1.08
C ALA A 47 8.49 2.76 -1.54
N TRP A 48 9.36 3.76 -1.69
CA TRP A 48 8.98 5.07 -2.24
C TRP A 48 8.62 5.01 -3.74
N ARG A 49 9.27 4.16 -4.55
CA ARG A 49 8.87 3.92 -5.94
C ARG A 49 7.45 3.36 -6.01
N ALA A 50 7.15 2.32 -5.24
CA ALA A 50 5.80 1.75 -5.15
C ALA A 50 4.76 2.82 -4.73
N PHE A 51 5.10 3.66 -3.74
CA PHE A 51 4.24 4.77 -3.33
C PHE A 51 3.96 5.77 -4.48
N HIS A 52 4.98 6.13 -5.26
CA HIS A 52 4.82 7.09 -6.37
C HIS A 52 4.16 6.52 -7.62
N ARG A 53 4.20 5.20 -7.82
CA ARG A 53 3.38 4.49 -8.82
C ARG A 53 1.92 4.30 -8.41
N GLY A 54 1.57 4.59 -7.15
CA GLY A 54 0.22 4.35 -6.61
C GLY A 54 -0.02 2.92 -6.12
N GLU A 55 1.03 2.09 -6.07
CA GLU A 55 0.99 0.72 -5.53
C GLU A 55 1.01 0.74 -3.99
N PHE A 56 -0.01 1.35 -3.37
CA PHE A 56 -0.02 1.65 -1.95
C PHE A 56 0.07 0.40 -1.06
N ALA A 57 -0.58 -0.70 -1.44
CA ALA A 57 -0.48 -1.96 -0.71
C ALA A 57 0.96 -2.49 -0.67
N GLU A 58 1.69 -2.39 -1.78
CA GLU A 58 3.09 -2.78 -1.84
C GLU A 58 3.98 -1.83 -1.04
N ALA A 59 3.75 -0.52 -1.13
CA ALA A 59 4.48 0.48 -0.35
C ALA A 59 4.32 0.26 1.17
N ILE A 60 3.11 -0.11 1.63
CA ILE A 60 2.85 -0.50 3.03
C ILE A 60 3.64 -1.75 3.39
N ALA A 61 3.54 -2.81 2.58
CA ALA A 61 4.20 -4.09 2.85
C ALA A 61 5.74 -3.96 2.87
N GLN A 62 6.31 -3.20 1.93
CA GLN A 62 7.75 -2.93 1.87
C GLN A 62 8.20 -2.02 3.03
N GLY A 63 7.44 -0.96 3.33
CA GLY A 63 7.73 -0.05 4.44
C GLY A 63 7.68 -0.75 5.80
N ALA A 64 6.69 -1.61 6.04
CA ALA A 64 6.56 -2.36 7.29
C ALA A 64 7.78 -3.27 7.57
N LYS A 65 8.37 -3.87 6.54
CA LYS A 65 9.59 -4.70 6.67
C LYS A 65 10.81 -3.91 7.16
N LEU A 66 10.81 -2.59 6.97
CA LEU A 66 11.91 -1.68 7.34
C LEU A 66 11.72 -1.03 8.72
N LYS A 67 10.65 -1.36 9.45
CA LYS A 67 10.34 -0.84 10.79
C LYS A 67 10.35 0.70 10.80
N SER A 68 11.07 1.32 11.74
CA SER A 68 11.12 2.78 11.90
C SER A 68 11.58 3.53 10.66
N ALA A 69 12.50 2.95 9.86
CA ALA A 69 12.97 3.57 8.63
C ALA A 69 11.87 3.64 7.55
N GLY A 70 10.94 2.68 7.54
CA GLY A 70 9.84 2.61 6.58
C GLY A 70 8.50 3.16 7.08
N SER A 71 8.39 3.55 8.36
CA SER A 71 7.13 4.03 8.96
C SER A 71 6.50 5.16 8.15
N LYS A 72 7.28 6.13 7.67
CA LYS A 72 6.74 7.29 6.95
C LYS A 72 6.08 6.92 5.63
N VAL A 73 6.77 6.14 4.79
CA VAL A 73 6.22 5.70 3.51
C VAL A 73 5.01 4.78 3.71
N ALA A 74 5.04 3.90 4.72
CA ALA A 74 3.92 3.02 5.05
C ALA A 74 2.68 3.79 5.53
N THR A 75 2.85 4.74 6.46
CA THR A 75 1.73 5.57 6.95
C THR A 75 1.15 6.45 5.85
N LYS A 76 2.00 7.06 5.00
CA LYS A 76 1.54 7.89 3.88
C LYS A 76 0.80 7.06 2.82
N ALA A 77 1.29 5.85 2.54
CA ALA A 77 0.63 4.92 1.63
C ALA A 77 -0.74 4.46 2.18
N ALA A 78 -0.82 4.13 3.48
CA ALA A 78 -2.08 3.77 4.12
C ALA A 78 -3.11 4.90 4.09
N ALA A 79 -2.69 6.14 4.34
CA ALA A 79 -3.56 7.30 4.27
C ALA A 79 -4.11 7.55 2.86
N LYS A 80 -3.33 7.26 1.80
CA LYS A 80 -3.78 7.41 0.41
C LYS A 80 -4.58 6.20 -0.11
N GLY A 81 -4.25 5.00 0.35
CA GLY A 81 -4.90 3.75 -0.08
C GLY A 81 -6.27 3.51 0.56
N GLY A 82 -6.64 4.28 1.60
CA GLY A 82 -7.92 4.13 2.31
C GLY A 82 -9.18 4.40 1.47
N GLU A 83 -9.03 4.88 0.24
CA GLU A 83 -10.15 5.20 -0.67
C GLU A 83 -10.33 4.18 -1.82
N GLY A 84 -9.52 3.10 -1.84
CA GLY A 84 -9.68 1.98 -2.76
C GLY A 84 -10.18 0.73 -2.02
N GLU A 85 -11.33 0.18 -2.47
CA GLU A 85 -11.98 -1.05 -1.99
C GLU A 85 -11.20 -1.85 -0.94
N ARG A 86 -11.64 -1.77 0.33
CA ARG A 86 -11.49 -2.93 1.21
C ARG A 86 -12.27 -4.06 0.54
N LYS A 87 -11.60 -4.98 -0.16
CA LYS A 87 -12.16 -6.32 -0.31
C LYS A 87 -12.52 -6.77 1.11
N PRO A 88 -13.78 -7.15 1.37
CA PRO A 88 -14.14 -7.65 2.68
C PRO A 88 -13.35 -8.93 2.88
N GLU A 89 -12.24 -8.85 3.59
CA GLU A 89 -11.72 -10.01 4.30
C GLU A 89 -12.85 -10.42 5.23
N ALA A 90 -13.41 -11.60 4.99
CA ALA A 90 -14.57 -12.10 5.68
C ALA A 90 -14.28 -12.05 7.18
N ALA A 91 -14.85 -11.05 7.86
CA ALA A 91 -14.85 -11.01 9.30
C ALA A 91 -15.47 -12.34 9.76
N PRO A 92 -14.83 -13.08 10.69
CA PRO A 92 -15.47 -14.25 11.25
C PRO A 92 -16.80 -13.79 11.83
N THR A 93 -17.90 -14.31 11.26
CA THR A 93 -19.23 -14.01 11.77
C THR A 93 -19.28 -14.44 13.22
N GLN A 94 -19.99 -13.67 14.05
CA GLN A 94 -20.17 -13.92 15.48
C GLN A 94 -20.63 -15.37 15.79
N GLU A 95 -21.21 -16.06 14.80
CA GLU A 95 -21.60 -17.47 14.88
C GLU A 95 -20.43 -18.46 14.94
N ALA A 96 -19.28 -18.16 14.31
CA ALA A 96 -18.09 -19.02 14.36
C ALA A 96 -17.42 -19.02 15.75
N VAL A 97 -17.57 -17.92 16.51
CA VAL A 97 -17.06 -17.80 17.88
C VAL A 97 -17.95 -18.56 18.87
N ILE A 98 -19.27 -18.63 18.62
CA ILE A 98 -20.21 -19.37 19.47
C ILE A 98 -20.02 -20.88 19.32
N PHE A 99 -19.77 -21.39 18.11
CA PHE A 99 -19.52 -22.82 17.89
C PHE A 99 -18.21 -23.31 18.51
N ALA A 100 -17.18 -22.45 18.60
CA ALA A 100 -15.92 -22.80 19.26
C ALA A 100 -16.04 -22.88 20.81
N SER A 101 -17.02 -22.21 21.40
CA SER A 101 -17.27 -22.26 22.86
C SER A 101 -18.15 -23.43 23.31
N LEU A 102 -18.89 -24.08 22.40
CA LEU A 102 -19.78 -25.21 22.74
C LEU A 102 -19.09 -26.59 22.73
N LEU A 103 -17.82 -26.69 22.33
CA LEU A 103 -17.05 -27.95 22.34
C LEU A 103 -16.11 -28.10 23.55
N ARG A 104 -16.11 -27.17 24.52
CA ARG A 104 -15.34 -27.29 25.78
C ARG A 104 -16.18 -27.02 27.03
N GLY A 105 -17.39 -27.58 27.10
CA GLY A 105 -18.31 -27.40 28.23
C GLY A 105 -18.83 -28.70 28.84
N VAL A 106 -17.96 -29.64 29.22
CA VAL A 106 -18.31 -30.76 30.12
C VAL A 106 -17.15 -30.99 31.11
N HIS A 107 -17.22 -30.36 32.29
CA HIS A 107 -16.88 -30.98 33.58
C HIS A 107 -17.15 -30.02 34.76
N TRP A 108 -18.06 -30.47 35.63
CA TRP A 108 -18.49 -30.03 36.98
C TRP A 108 -19.09 -28.63 37.15
#